data_AF-A0A2G6BB20-F1
#
_entry.id   AF-A0A2G6BB20-F1
#
_cell.length_a   1.000
_cell.length_b   1.000
_cell.length_c   1.000
_cell.angle_alpha   90.00
_cell.angle_beta   90.00
_cell.angle_gamma   90.00
#
_symmetry.space_group_name_H-M   'P 1'
#
loop_
_entity.id
_entity.type
_entity.pdbx_description
1 polymer ?
#
loop_
_entity_poly.entity_id
_entity_poly.type
_entity_poly.pdbx_seq_one_letter_code
_entity_poly.pdbx_strand_id
1 'polypeptide(L)' 'MEGVQVVRNCKLEIERVREQLIQAAEKYGMNAENTIELSRKLDVLINKFNGKKEI' A
#
# COMPACT_ATOMS: atom_id res chain seq x y z
N MET A 1 -3.83 -15.65 20.57
CA MET A 1 -4.29 -14.34 20.08
C MET A 1 -3.31 -13.78 19.03
N GLU A 2 -2.99 -14.55 17.97
CA GLU A 2 -1.95 -14.15 16.99
C GLU A 2 -2.51 -13.58 15.68
N GLY A 3 -3.80 -13.77 15.38
CA GLY A 3 -4.40 -13.29 14.12
C GLY A 3 -4.60 -11.77 14.01
N VAL A 4 -4.68 -11.05 15.13
CA VAL A 4 -4.99 -9.59 15.13
C VAL A 4 -3.77 -8.73 14.85
N GLN A 5 -2.57 -9.21 15.19
CA GLN A 5 -1.33 -8.44 15.08
C GLN A 5 -0.84 -8.35 13.62
N VAL A 6 -1.00 -9.43 12.86
CA VAL A 6 -0.61 -9.51 11.44
C VAL A 6 -1.47 -8.55 10.59
N VAL A 7 -2.77 -8.48 10.87
CA VAL A 7 -3.70 -7.58 10.16
C VAL A 7 -3.37 -6.09 10.41
N ARG A 8 -3.03 -5.73 11.66
CA ARG A 8 -2.62 -4.35 11.99
C ARG A 8 -1.32 -3.95 11.30
N ASN A 9 -0.33 -4.85 11.24
CA ASN A 9 0.95 -4.55 10.62
C ASN A 9 0.84 -4.36 9.11
N CYS A 10 0.02 -5.18 8.43
CA CYS A 10 -0.25 -5.02 7.01
C CYS A 10 -1.04 -3.73 6.70
N LYS A 11 -2.00 -3.37 7.55
CA LYS A 11 -2.75 -2.11 7.39
C LYS A 11 -1.83 -0.89 7.52
N LEU A 12 -0.92 -0.91 8.49
CA LEU A 12 0.11 0.12 8.66
C LEU A 12 1.03 0.25 7.45
N GLU A 13 1.45 -0.86 6.84
CA GLU A 13 2.27 -0.82 5.62
C GLU A 13 1.50 -0.23 4.42
N ILE A 14 0.23 -0.58 4.26
CA ILE A 14 -0.64 -0.01 3.21
C ILE A 14 -0.81 1.50 3.42
N GLU A 15 -1.08 1.95 4.64
CA GLU A 15 -1.19 3.39 4.95
C GLU A 15 0.13 4.13 4.70
N ARG A 16 1.26 3.55 5.09
CA ARG A 16 2.58 4.15 4.87
C ARG A 16 2.95 4.28 3.40
N VAL A 17 2.60 3.28 2.58
CA VAL A 17 2.82 3.34 1.12
C VAL A 17 1.85 4.33 0.47
N ARG A 18 0.63 4.44 0.99
CA ARG A 18 -0.35 5.42 0.53
C ARG A 18 0.09 6.86 0.82
N GLU A 19 0.62 7.14 2.01
CA GLU A 19 1.19 8.46 2.32
C GLU A 19 2.38 8.80 1.42
N GLN A 20 3.28 7.83 1.18
CA GLN A 20 4.40 8.03 0.25
C GLN A 20 3.94 8.33 -1.17
N LEU A 21 2.88 7.66 -1.64
CA LEU A 21 2.28 7.93 -2.95
C LEU A 21 1.71 9.34 -3.04
N ILE A 22 0.99 9.79 -2.01
CA ILE A 22 0.44 11.15 -1.95
C ILE A 22 1.57 12.17 -1.97
N GLN A 23 2.60 12.00 -1.13
CA GLN A 23 3.76 12.89 -1.13
C GLN A 23 4.51 12.90 -2.46
N ALA A 24 4.66 11.73 -3.11
CA ALA A 24 5.28 11.64 -4.42
C ALA A 24 4.44 12.32 -5.51
N ALA A 25 3.12 12.18 -5.46
CA ALA A 25 2.18 12.84 -6.37
C ALA A 25 2.21 14.36 -6.17
N GLU A 26 2.27 14.85 -4.94
CA GLU A 26 2.36 16.28 -4.63
C GLU A 26 3.73 16.86 -5.04
N LYS A 27 4.82 16.10 -4.86
CA LYS A 27 6.18 16.59 -5.12
C LYS A 27 6.62 16.46 -6.57
N TYR A 28 6.26 15.36 -7.23
CA TYR A 28 6.73 15.02 -8.58
C TYR A 28 5.60 14.96 -9.62
N GLY A 29 4.34 15.00 -9.19
CA GLY A 29 3.16 14.84 -10.05
C GLY A 29 2.68 13.40 -10.14
N MET A 30 1.40 13.21 -10.50
CA MET A 30 0.78 11.89 -10.65
C MET A 30 1.41 11.02 -11.77
N ASN A 31 2.02 11.66 -12.76
CA ASN A 31 2.65 10.98 -13.90
C ASN A 31 4.14 10.72 -13.71
N ALA A 32 4.72 11.09 -12.57
CA ALA A 32 6.10 10.75 -12.28
C ALA A 32 6.24 9.24 -12.13
N GLU A 33 7.32 8.68 -12.70
CA GLU A 33 7.63 7.24 -12.64
C GLU A 33 7.59 6.71 -11.19
N ASN A 34 8.11 7.51 -10.24
CA ASN A 34 8.04 7.20 -8.80
C ASN A 34 6.60 7.05 -8.29
N THR A 35 5.67 7.91 -8.71
CA THR A 35 4.27 7.87 -8.29
C THR A 35 3.57 6.65 -8.90
N ILE A 36 3.88 6.33 -10.16
CA ILE A 36 3.35 5.16 -10.87
C ILE A 36 3.85 3.85 -10.23
N GLU A 37 5.14 3.79 -9.87
CA GLU A 37 5.73 2.63 -9.19
C GLU A 37 5.13 2.44 -7.80
N LEU A 38 4.99 3.51 -7.02
CA LEU A 38 4.31 3.48 -5.72
C LEU A 38 2.85 3.05 -5.85
N SER A 39 2.15 3.45 -6.92
CA SER A 39 0.76 3.07 -7.19
C SER A 39 0.65 1.57 -7.41
N ARG A 40 1.50 1.01 -8.26
CA ARG A 40 1.56 -0.45 -8.50
C ARG A 40 1.91 -1.22 -7.24
N LYS A 41 2.86 -0.73 -6.44
CA LYS A 41 3.27 -1.36 -5.19
C LYS A 41 2.15 -1.38 -4.16
N LEU A 42 1.38 -0.29 -4.06
CA LEU A 42 0.21 -0.20 -3.20
C LEU A 42 -0.88 -1.20 -3.63
N ASP A 43 -1.16 -1.27 -4.93
CA ASP A 43 -2.17 -2.19 -5.49
C ASP A 43 -1.80 -3.66 -5.22
N VAL A 44 -0.54 -4.04 -5.42
CA VAL A 44 -0.03 -5.38 -5.12
C VAL A 44 -0.14 -5.70 -3.63
N LEU A 45 0.15 -4.74 -2.74
CA LEU A 45 0.04 -4.93 -1.29
C LEU A 45 -1.42 -5.14 -0.85
N ILE A 46 -2.35 -4.34 -1.40
CA ILE A 46 -3.78 -4.47 -1.16
C ILE A 46 -4.26 -5.83 -1.68
N ASN A 47 -3.89 -6.23 -2.90
CA ASN A 47 -4.28 -7.51 -3.48
C ASN A 47 -3.69 -8.70 -2.72
N LYS A 48 -2.43 -8.64 -2.26
CA LYS A 48 -1.86 -9.67 -1.39
C LYS A 48 -2.60 -9.80 -0.07
N PHE A 49 -3.11 -8.70 0.46
CA PHE A 49 -3.87 -8.70 1.70
C PHE A 49 -5.31 -9.20 1.49
N ASN A 50 -5.99 -8.73 0.45
CA ASN A 50 -7.37 -9.08 0.16
C ASN A 50 -7.51 -10.50 -0.39
N GLY A 51 -6.55 -10.97 -1.19
CA GLY A 51 -6.47 -12.36 -1.67
C GLY A 51 -6.17 -13.39 -0.58
N LYS A 52 -5.70 -12.96 0.60
CA LYS A 52 -5.63 -13.82 1.80
C LYS A 52 -6.97 -13.96 2.55
N LYS A 53 -8.02 -13.27 2.09
CA LYS A 53 -9.35 -13.25 2.71
C LYS A 53 -10.34 -14.24 2.07
N GLU A 54 -9.90 -14.99 1.06
CA GLU A 54 -10.65 -16.11 0.47
C GLU A 54 -10.18 -17.45 1.07
N ILE A 55 -10.59 -17.75 2.31
CA ILE A 55 -10.87 -19.12 2.81
C ILE A 55 -11.92 -19.00 3.92
#